data_AF-A0A1Y2PB72-F1
#
_entry.id   AF-A0A1Y2PB72-F1
#
_cell.length_a   1.000
_cell.length_b   1.000
_cell.length_c   1.000
_cell.angle_alpha   90.00
_cell.angle_beta   90.00
_cell.angle_gamma   90.00
#
_symmetry.space_group_name_H-M   'P 1'
#
loop_
_entity.id
_entity.type
_entity.pdbx_description
1 polymer ?
#
loop_
_entity_poly.entity_id
_entity_poly.type
_entity_poly.pdbx_seq_one_letter_code
_entity_poly.pdbx_strand_id
1 'polypeptide(L)'
;MINGVCKCPKDTYENNNGTCILNPCKYIKLQIQNPRYTQQANELKGKTGLKKEFGYKQNKDGSQTTLTETNGGHSLKIPIDRSTVGYMHTHIDDFLNGDIDKKTGEPLMDKPIRMFSPQDILKFLHIIKNTKYNSVPIHLVYATMISSKGNYTLRFTGDVNFSTSHIKTAEEYKEDFTKYFTKKYKNNTEKAFLHFLKDFIKVDGVNLYRLRDNGDIEKKTLKANGKVATNDCE
;
A
#
# COMPACT_ATOMS: atom_id res chain seq x y z
N MET A 1 -23.37 -5.41 -39.81
CA MET A 1 -23.01 -5.94 -38.48
C MET A 1 -22.60 -4.76 -37.62
N ILE A 2 -23.31 -4.50 -36.52
CA ILE A 2 -23.06 -3.35 -35.65
C ILE A 2 -21.86 -3.72 -34.77
N ASN A 3 -20.76 -2.96 -34.86
CA ASN A 3 -19.63 -3.04 -33.94
C ASN A 3 -20.11 -2.67 -32.53
N GLY A 4 -20.55 -3.67 -31.77
CA GLY A 4 -20.92 -3.51 -30.37
C GLY A 4 -19.67 -3.33 -29.52
N VAL A 5 -19.29 -2.09 -29.27
CA VAL A 5 -18.36 -1.75 -28.17
C VAL A 5 -19.07 -2.17 -26.88
N CYS A 6 -18.65 -3.27 -26.26
CA CYS A 6 -19.11 -3.64 -24.93
C CYS A 6 -18.67 -2.56 -23.94
N LYS A 7 -19.51 -1.55 -23.73
CA LYS A 7 -19.31 -0.59 -22.65
C LYS A 7 -19.49 -1.34 -21.34
N CYS A 8 -18.48 -1.26 -20.48
CA CYS A 8 -18.56 -1.83 -19.14
C CYS A 8 -19.80 -1.31 -18.38
N PRO A 9 -20.44 -2.16 -17.54
CA PRO A 9 -21.56 -1.75 -16.70
C PRO A 9 -21.25 -0.49 -15.87
N LYS A 10 -22.30 0.22 -15.45
CA LYS A 10 -22.18 1.39 -14.57
C LYS A 10 -21.28 1.06 -13.36
N ASP A 11 -20.39 1.99 -13.00
CA ASP A 11 -19.38 1.86 -11.92
C ASP A 11 -18.21 0.89 -12.15
N THR A 12 -18.08 0.38 -13.38
CA THR A 12 -16.93 -0.45 -13.79
C THR A 12 -16.16 0.20 -14.94
N TYR A 13 -14.88 -0.14 -15.07
CA TYR A 13 -14.04 0.24 -16.21
C TYR A 13 -13.27 -0.98 -16.71
N GLU A 14 -12.90 -0.96 -17.97
CA GLU A 14 -12.13 -2.02 -18.60
C GLU A 14 -10.67 -1.95 -18.11
N ASN A 15 -10.17 -3.03 -17.50
CA ASN A 15 -8.75 -3.12 -17.14
C ASN A 15 -7.89 -3.47 -18.37
N ASN A 16 -6.57 -3.58 -18.17
CA ASN A 16 -5.61 -3.91 -19.23
C ASN A 16 -5.87 -5.28 -19.90
N ASN A 17 -6.69 -6.14 -19.29
CA ASN A 17 -7.02 -7.47 -19.79
C ASN A 17 -8.41 -7.51 -20.47
N GLY A 18 -8.99 -6.34 -20.78
CA GLY A 18 -10.32 -6.25 -21.39
C GLY A 18 -11.47 -6.62 -20.46
N THR A 19 -11.22 -6.68 -19.15
CA THR A 19 -12.23 -7.12 -18.17
C THR A 19 -12.83 -5.92 -17.44
N CYS A 20 -14.16 -5.86 -17.38
CA CYS A 20 -14.86 -4.84 -16.61
C CYS A 20 -14.68 -5.08 -15.12
N ILE A 21 -13.99 -4.16 -14.45
CA ILE A 21 -13.71 -4.20 -13.02
C ILE A 21 -14.28 -2.98 -12.33
N LEU A 22 -14.62 -3.15 -11.05
CA LEU A 22 -15.10 -2.07 -10.20
C LEU A 22 -14.04 -0.96 -10.07
N ASN A 23 -14.48 0.30 -10.14
CA ASN A 23 -13.60 1.46 -10.05
C ASN A 23 -13.01 1.65 -8.63
N PRO A 24 -11.67 1.48 -8.42
CA PRO A 24 -11.05 1.65 -7.12
C PRO A 24 -11.26 3.04 -6.51
N CYS A 25 -11.30 4.10 -7.33
CA CYS A 25 -11.52 5.47 -6.86
C CYS A 25 -12.83 5.60 -6.08
N LYS A 26 -13.91 5.00 -6.59
CA LYS A 26 -15.22 4.98 -5.91
C LYS A 26 -15.14 4.29 -4.55
N TYR A 27 -14.46 3.15 -4.46
CA TYR A 27 -14.35 2.40 -3.22
C TYR A 27 -13.39 3.04 -2.21
N ILE A 28 -12.35 3.72 -2.67
CA ILE A 28 -11.52 4.55 -1.80
C ILE A 28 -12.35 5.71 -1.25
N LYS A 29 -13.14 6.40 -2.10
CA LYS A 29 -14.01 7.50 -1.67
C LYS A 29 -15.04 7.05 -0.62
N LEU A 30 -15.70 5.92 -0.83
CA LEU A 30 -16.59 5.31 0.17
C LEU A 30 -15.86 4.92 1.45
N GLN A 31 -14.63 4.42 1.34
CA GLN A 31 -13.82 4.04 2.51
C GLN A 31 -13.42 5.26 3.35
N ILE A 32 -12.94 6.35 2.75
CA ILE A 32 -12.54 7.57 3.49
C ILE A 32 -13.74 8.36 4.04
N GLN A 33 -14.96 8.03 3.60
CA GLN A 33 -16.21 8.54 4.18
C GLN A 33 -16.73 7.64 5.32
N ASN A 34 -16.17 6.44 5.50
CA ASN A 34 -16.57 5.55 6.58
C ASN A 34 -16.07 6.09 7.94
N PRO A 35 -16.96 6.39 8.91
CA PRO A 35 -16.55 6.99 10.17
C PRO A 35 -15.50 6.20 10.95
N ARG A 36 -15.58 4.86 10.93
CA ARG A 36 -14.61 4.00 11.63
C ARG A 36 -13.22 4.08 10.98
N TYR A 37 -13.18 4.01 9.65
CA TYR A 37 -11.93 4.15 8.90
C TYR A 37 -11.29 5.52 9.16
N THR A 38 -12.08 6.59 9.09
CA THR A 38 -11.58 7.96 9.26
C THR A 38 -11.12 8.23 10.69
N GLN A 39 -11.84 7.71 11.69
CA GLN A 39 -11.40 7.78 13.09
C GLN A 39 -10.02 7.13 13.28
N GLN A 40 -9.83 5.92 12.76
CA GLN A 40 -8.56 5.22 12.85
C GLN A 40 -7.45 5.91 12.07
N ALA A 41 -7.74 6.38 10.86
CA ALA A 41 -6.77 7.11 10.06
C ALA A 41 -6.29 8.37 10.81
N ASN A 42 -7.21 9.12 11.43
CA ASN A 42 -6.87 10.29 12.22
C ASN A 42 -6.07 9.93 13.49
N GLU A 43 -6.43 8.85 14.18
CA GLU A 43 -5.66 8.35 15.32
C GLU A 43 -4.22 7.99 14.91
N LEU A 44 -4.05 7.29 13.78
CA LEU A 44 -2.74 6.92 13.26
C LEU A 44 -1.93 8.13 12.79
N LYS A 45 -2.56 9.15 12.18
CA LYS A 45 -1.87 10.41 11.83
C LYS A 45 -1.23 11.06 13.07
N GLY A 46 -1.89 10.98 14.23
CA GLY A 46 -1.35 11.48 15.51
C GLY A 46 -0.19 10.66 16.08
N LYS A 47 0.17 9.52 15.48
CA LYS A 47 1.16 8.57 16.01
C LYS A 47 2.43 8.45 15.16
N THR A 48 2.57 9.15 14.03
CA THR A 48 3.74 9.03 13.15
C THR A 48 5.04 9.50 13.82
N GLY A 49 4.97 10.44 14.76
CA GLY A 49 6.12 10.92 15.53
C GLY A 49 6.58 10.01 16.67
N LEU A 50 5.90 8.89 16.90
CA LEU A 50 6.27 7.92 17.93
C LEU A 50 7.37 6.97 17.41
N LYS A 51 8.09 6.31 18.33
CA LYS A 51 9.19 5.39 17.98
C LYS A 51 8.73 3.98 17.60
N LYS A 52 7.42 3.76 17.47
CA LYS A 52 6.85 2.47 17.08
C LYS A 52 5.65 2.65 16.16
N GLU A 53 5.44 1.68 15.29
CA GLU A 53 4.31 1.62 14.40
C GLU A 53 3.03 1.20 15.12
N PHE A 54 1.91 1.72 14.65
CA PHE A 54 0.56 1.38 15.09
C PHE A 54 -0.30 1.06 13.88
N GLY A 55 -1.32 0.24 14.06
CA GLY A 55 -2.22 -0.07 12.95
C GLY A 55 -3.44 -0.86 13.35
N TYR A 56 -4.29 -1.09 12.37
CA TYR A 56 -5.52 -1.86 12.47
C TYR A 56 -5.63 -2.84 11.32
N LYS A 57 -6.17 -4.02 11.60
CA LYS A 57 -6.72 -4.95 10.61
C LYS A 57 -8.22 -4.74 10.50
N GLN A 58 -8.78 -4.87 9.31
CA GLN A 58 -10.22 -4.90 9.06
C GLN A 58 -10.67 -6.25 8.48
N ASN A 59 -11.78 -6.76 8.99
CA ASN A 59 -12.48 -7.94 8.47
C ASN A 59 -13.69 -7.55 7.61
N LYS A 60 -14.22 -8.51 6.86
CA LYS A 60 -15.32 -8.31 5.88
C LYS A 60 -16.65 -7.91 6.51
N ASP A 61 -16.86 -8.20 7.79
CA ASP A 61 -18.00 -7.74 8.59
C ASP A 61 -17.83 -6.29 9.09
N GLY A 62 -16.69 -5.66 8.78
CA GLY A 62 -16.34 -4.32 9.27
C GLY A 62 -15.82 -4.29 10.70
N SER A 63 -15.63 -5.44 11.35
CA SER A 63 -14.89 -5.53 12.61
C SER A 63 -13.42 -5.20 12.39
N GLN A 64 -12.81 -4.64 13.41
CA GLN A 64 -11.43 -4.16 13.35
C GLN A 64 -10.66 -4.58 14.59
N THR A 65 -9.37 -4.84 14.41
CA THR A 65 -8.49 -5.29 15.50
C THR A 65 -7.20 -4.49 15.45
N THR A 66 -6.79 -3.93 16.59
CA THR A 66 -5.50 -3.27 16.72
C THR A 66 -4.37 -4.26 16.46
N LEU A 67 -3.34 -3.81 15.76
CA LEU A 67 -2.16 -4.58 15.45
C LEU A 67 -1.11 -4.42 16.55
N THR A 68 -0.36 -5.48 16.81
CA THR A 68 0.76 -5.47 17.77
C THR A 68 2.07 -5.24 17.03
N GLU A 69 2.92 -4.41 17.61
CA GLU A 69 4.27 -4.16 17.12
C GLU A 69 5.18 -5.38 17.23
N THR A 70 6.14 -5.44 16.30
CA THR A 70 7.24 -6.41 16.29
C THR A 70 8.54 -5.70 15.95
N ASN A 71 9.68 -6.40 15.99
CA ASN A 71 11.00 -5.87 15.60
C ASN A 71 11.35 -4.54 16.29
N GLY A 72 11.13 -4.46 17.60
CA GLY A 72 11.43 -3.24 18.37
C GLY A 72 10.52 -2.05 18.08
N GLY A 73 9.42 -2.24 17.34
CA GLY A 73 8.49 -1.17 16.98
C GLY A 73 8.50 -0.80 15.50
N HIS A 74 9.41 -1.35 14.68
CA HIS A 74 9.57 -1.00 13.27
C HIS A 74 8.74 -1.86 12.30
N SER A 75 7.83 -2.67 12.82
CA SER A 75 6.96 -3.53 12.03
C SER A 75 5.71 -3.88 12.84
N LEU A 76 4.67 -4.36 12.16
CA LEU A 76 3.45 -4.86 12.79
C LEU A 76 3.20 -6.32 12.44
N LYS A 77 2.74 -7.11 13.43
CA LYS A 77 2.19 -8.42 13.18
C LYS A 77 0.77 -8.27 12.63
N ILE A 78 0.60 -8.51 11.33
CA ILE A 78 -0.71 -8.54 10.65
C ILE A 78 -1.19 -9.99 10.54
N PRO A 79 -2.08 -10.47 11.43
CA PRO A 79 -2.66 -11.81 11.34
C PRO A 79 -3.72 -11.84 10.25
N ILE A 80 -3.38 -12.44 9.12
CA ILE A 80 -4.30 -12.61 7.99
C ILE A 80 -5.12 -13.89 8.21
N ASP A 81 -6.44 -13.74 8.21
CA ASP A 81 -7.40 -14.84 8.26
C ASP A 81 -8.36 -14.78 7.06
N ARG A 82 -9.31 -15.71 7.01
CA ARG A 82 -10.30 -15.83 5.92
C ARG A 82 -11.25 -14.64 5.82
N SER A 83 -11.40 -13.86 6.88
CA SER A 83 -12.29 -12.69 6.93
C SER A 83 -11.57 -11.38 6.64
N THR A 84 -10.24 -11.38 6.64
CA THR A 84 -9.43 -10.16 6.48
C THR A 84 -9.66 -9.53 5.11
N VAL A 85 -9.99 -8.24 5.09
CA VAL A 85 -10.13 -7.45 3.85
C VAL A 85 -9.05 -6.40 3.72
N GLY A 86 -8.45 -5.92 4.81
CA GLY A 86 -7.37 -4.96 4.69
C GLY A 86 -6.75 -4.61 6.01
N TYR A 87 -5.80 -3.69 5.93
CA TYR A 87 -5.14 -3.15 7.10
C TYR A 87 -4.70 -1.72 6.83
N MET A 88 -4.47 -0.98 7.91
CA MET A 88 -3.83 0.32 7.87
C MET A 88 -2.78 0.43 8.97
N HIS A 89 -1.68 1.12 8.71
CA HIS A 89 -0.64 1.35 9.70
C HIS A 89 0.15 2.62 9.48
N THR A 90 0.85 3.06 10.51
CA THR A 90 1.78 4.20 10.45
C THR A 90 3.16 3.77 9.99
N HIS A 91 3.84 4.58 9.20
CA HIS A 91 5.30 4.59 9.13
C HIS A 91 5.82 5.77 9.96
N ILE A 92 6.79 5.49 10.82
CA ILE A 92 7.30 6.47 11.80
C ILE A 92 8.25 7.49 11.17
N ASP A 93 8.40 8.63 11.87
CA ASP A 93 9.30 9.72 11.49
C ASP A 93 10.77 9.41 11.72
N ASP A 94 11.64 10.32 11.28
CA ASP A 94 13.07 10.19 11.53
C ASP A 94 13.30 10.42 13.03
N PHE A 95 14.10 9.58 13.69
CA PHE A 95 14.35 9.70 15.13
C PHE A 95 15.80 9.33 15.47
N LEU A 96 16.30 9.87 16.59
CA LEU A 96 17.60 9.50 17.12
C LEU A 96 17.52 8.10 17.74
N ASN A 97 18.38 7.19 17.28
CA ASN A 97 18.38 5.79 17.72
C ASN A 97 19.16 5.57 19.03
N GLY A 98 19.87 6.60 19.51
CA GLY A 98 20.64 6.56 20.75
C GLY A 98 22.11 6.16 20.56
N ASP A 99 22.49 5.75 19.34
CA ASP A 99 23.87 5.47 18.99
C ASP A 99 24.61 6.74 18.55
N ILE A 100 25.94 6.70 18.62
CA ILE A 100 26.83 7.76 18.18
C ILE A 100 27.71 7.25 17.04
N ASP A 101 27.87 8.05 15.98
CA ASP A 101 28.83 7.78 14.93
C ASP A 101 30.24 7.85 15.51
N LYS A 102 30.95 6.71 15.51
CA LYS A 102 32.29 6.61 16.10
C LYS A 102 33.35 7.47 15.39
N LYS A 103 33.08 7.95 14.18
CA LYS A 103 34.00 8.78 13.39
C LYS A 103 33.72 10.27 13.56
N THR A 104 32.46 10.66 13.61
CA THR A 104 32.08 12.09 13.68
C THR A 104 31.71 12.54 15.09
N GLY A 105 31.38 11.62 15.99
CA GLY A 105 30.86 11.92 17.34
C GLY A 105 29.41 12.40 17.33
N GLU A 106 28.72 12.37 16.19
CA GLU A 106 27.35 12.85 16.05
C GLU A 106 26.32 11.75 16.39
N PRO A 107 25.16 12.12 16.97
CA PRO A 107 24.06 11.18 17.15
C PRO A 107 23.58 10.56 15.83
N LEU A 108 23.42 9.24 15.82
CA LEU A 108 22.87 8.54 14.67
C LEU A 108 21.34 8.69 14.61
N MET A 109 20.86 8.85 13.38
CA MET A 109 19.45 9.04 13.08
C MET A 109 18.96 7.88 12.23
N ASP A 110 17.93 7.20 12.70
CA ASP A 110 17.18 6.26 11.88
C ASP A 110 16.27 7.05 10.95
N LYS A 111 16.31 6.70 9.66
CA LYS A 111 15.55 7.36 8.59
C LYS A 111 14.65 6.35 7.88
N PRO A 112 13.51 5.97 8.47
CA PRO A 112 12.61 5.00 7.89
C PRO A 112 12.08 5.43 6.52
N ILE A 113 11.92 4.45 5.63
CA ILE A 113 11.29 4.67 4.33
C ILE A 113 9.79 4.80 4.55
N ARG A 114 9.24 5.99 4.30
CA ARG A 114 7.81 6.30 4.43
C ARG A 114 7.03 5.87 3.18
N MET A 115 7.11 4.58 2.87
CA MET A 115 6.45 3.90 1.77
C MET A 115 6.33 2.41 2.09
N PHE A 116 5.30 1.73 1.57
CA PHE A 116 5.09 0.30 1.81
C PHE A 116 6.37 -0.52 1.62
N SER A 117 6.73 -1.29 2.64
CA SER A 117 7.86 -2.21 2.63
C SER A 117 7.56 -3.44 1.75
N PRO A 118 8.58 -4.26 1.43
CA PRO A 118 8.34 -5.56 0.81
C PRO A 118 7.38 -6.42 1.63
N GLN A 119 7.47 -6.40 2.97
CA GLN A 119 6.58 -7.18 3.82
C GLN A 119 5.13 -6.73 3.69
N ASP A 120 4.87 -5.42 3.60
CA ASP A 120 3.53 -4.88 3.37
C ASP A 120 2.94 -5.39 2.06
N ILE A 121 3.70 -5.30 0.97
CA ILE A 121 3.24 -5.77 -0.34
C ILE A 121 2.90 -7.27 -0.28
N LEU A 122 3.76 -8.09 0.35
CA LEU A 122 3.51 -9.53 0.47
C LEU A 122 2.25 -9.83 1.31
N LYS A 123 2.00 -9.07 2.38
CA LYS A 123 0.77 -9.20 3.18
C LYS A 123 -0.46 -8.82 2.36
N PHE A 124 -0.38 -7.72 1.62
CA PHE A 124 -1.44 -7.30 0.70
C PHE A 124 -1.75 -8.36 -0.37
N LEU A 125 -0.72 -8.93 -1.02
CA LEU A 125 -0.86 -10.01 -2.01
C LEU A 125 -1.44 -11.30 -1.40
N HIS A 126 -1.10 -11.62 -0.15
CA HIS A 126 -1.70 -12.74 0.56
C HIS A 126 -3.21 -12.52 0.80
N ILE A 127 -3.63 -11.33 1.24
CA ILE A 127 -5.06 -11.01 1.37
C ILE A 127 -5.78 -11.16 0.01
N ILE A 128 -5.17 -10.68 -1.08
CA ILE A 128 -5.74 -10.85 -2.44
C ILE A 128 -5.92 -12.33 -2.78
N LYS A 129 -4.92 -13.18 -2.53
CA LYS A 129 -5.03 -14.62 -2.78
C LYS A 129 -6.13 -15.29 -1.97
N ASN A 130 -6.34 -14.83 -0.73
CA ASN A 130 -7.39 -15.35 0.13
C ASN A 130 -8.80 -15.03 -0.37
N THR A 131 -8.98 -14.03 -1.25
CA THR A 131 -10.30 -13.70 -1.80
C THR A 131 -10.92 -14.84 -2.59
N LYS A 132 -10.09 -15.62 -3.31
CA LYS A 132 -10.50 -16.78 -4.11
C LYS A 132 -11.28 -17.83 -3.32
N TYR A 133 -10.99 -17.98 -2.04
CA TYR A 133 -11.49 -19.10 -1.23
C TYR A 133 -12.49 -18.67 -0.14
N ASN A 134 -12.63 -17.36 0.12
CA ASN A 134 -13.27 -16.90 1.35
C ASN A 134 -14.43 -15.90 1.14
N SER A 135 -14.91 -15.80 -0.09
CA SER A 135 -16.00 -14.89 -0.49
C SER A 135 -15.74 -13.45 -0.05
N VAL A 136 -14.49 -13.01 -0.09
CA VAL A 136 -14.09 -11.62 0.13
C VAL A 136 -14.12 -10.92 -1.23
N PRO A 137 -14.99 -9.91 -1.44
CA PRO A 137 -14.97 -9.15 -2.68
C PRO A 137 -13.65 -8.42 -2.87
N ILE A 138 -13.00 -8.61 -4.03
CA ILE A 138 -11.66 -8.06 -4.28
C ILE A 138 -11.58 -6.55 -4.18
N HIS A 139 -12.66 -5.84 -4.52
CA HIS A 139 -12.74 -4.37 -4.45
C HIS A 139 -12.72 -3.84 -3.01
N LEU A 140 -13.03 -4.67 -2.02
CA LEU A 140 -12.87 -4.33 -0.61
C LEU A 140 -11.43 -4.45 -0.13
N VAL A 141 -10.56 -5.14 -0.89
CA VAL A 141 -9.19 -5.37 -0.46
C VAL A 141 -8.35 -4.10 -0.53
N TYR A 142 -7.65 -3.79 0.56
CA TYR A 142 -6.78 -2.61 0.65
C TYR A 142 -5.62 -2.80 1.64
N ALA A 143 -4.58 -1.98 1.46
CA ALA A 143 -3.55 -1.74 2.47
C ALA A 143 -3.29 -0.24 2.51
N THR A 144 -3.40 0.40 3.67
CA THR A 144 -3.17 1.86 3.81
C THR A 144 -1.96 2.13 4.70
N MET A 145 -1.03 2.93 4.22
CA MET A 145 0.09 3.44 5.01
C MET A 145 -0.12 4.92 5.28
N ILE A 146 0.05 5.32 6.54
CA ILE A 146 -0.08 6.69 7.03
C ILE A 146 1.29 7.19 7.46
N SER A 147 1.70 8.36 6.95
CA SER A 147 2.97 8.97 7.34
C SER A 147 2.91 10.49 7.25
N SER A 148 3.86 11.15 7.90
CA SER A 148 4.05 12.60 7.83
C SER A 148 4.36 13.13 6.41
N LYS A 149 4.83 12.28 5.49
CA LYS A 149 5.15 12.66 4.10
C LYS A 149 4.03 12.35 3.11
N GLY A 150 2.95 11.72 3.57
CA GLY A 150 1.79 11.38 2.75
C GLY A 150 1.18 10.05 3.14
N ASN A 151 -0.13 9.95 2.87
CA ASN A 151 -0.91 8.75 3.10
C ASN A 151 -1.15 8.06 1.77
N TYR A 152 -0.94 6.74 1.73
CA TYR A 152 -1.06 5.96 0.51
C TYR A 152 -1.92 4.73 0.77
N THR A 153 -2.65 4.30 -0.25
CA THR A 153 -3.44 3.07 -0.21
C THR A 153 -3.17 2.22 -1.45
N LEU A 154 -3.02 0.91 -1.26
CA LEU A 154 -2.93 -0.07 -2.32
C LEU A 154 -4.30 -0.65 -2.62
N ARG A 155 -4.62 -0.80 -3.92
CA ARG A 155 -5.81 -1.51 -4.41
C ARG A 155 -5.45 -2.50 -5.50
N PHE A 156 -6.25 -3.54 -5.63
CA PHE A 156 -6.05 -4.59 -6.63
C PHE A 156 -7.13 -4.59 -7.71
N THR A 157 -6.70 -4.80 -8.95
CA THR A 157 -7.54 -4.75 -10.16
C THR A 157 -7.18 -5.82 -11.18
N GLY A 158 -6.20 -6.65 -10.85
CA GLY A 158 -5.69 -7.72 -11.71
C GLY A 158 -6.44 -9.03 -11.48
N ASP A 159 -5.89 -10.10 -12.06
CA ASP A 159 -6.38 -11.46 -11.82
C ASP A 159 -5.86 -12.01 -10.49
N VAL A 160 -6.76 -12.46 -9.62
CA VAL A 160 -6.43 -13.09 -8.33
C VAL A 160 -5.65 -14.40 -8.49
N ASN A 161 -5.63 -15.00 -9.68
CA ASN A 161 -4.87 -16.20 -10.00
C ASN A 161 -3.41 -15.95 -10.41
N PHE A 162 -2.88 -14.73 -10.24
CA PHE A 162 -1.47 -14.39 -10.53
C PHE A 162 -0.45 -15.39 -9.97
N SER A 163 0.64 -15.66 -10.68
CA SER A 163 1.69 -16.57 -10.20
C SER A 163 2.43 -15.98 -9.00
N THR A 164 2.76 -16.81 -8.01
CA THR A 164 3.60 -16.43 -6.87
C THR A 164 4.99 -17.06 -6.94
N SER A 165 5.28 -17.84 -7.98
CA SER A 165 6.53 -18.61 -8.11
C SER A 165 7.80 -17.75 -8.16
N HIS A 166 7.70 -16.53 -8.68
CA HIS A 166 8.80 -15.57 -8.77
C HIS A 166 8.87 -14.61 -7.58
N ILE A 167 7.89 -14.66 -6.67
CA ILE A 167 7.80 -13.75 -5.53
C ILE A 167 8.75 -14.23 -4.43
N LYS A 168 9.68 -13.36 -4.05
CA LYS A 168 10.66 -13.62 -2.99
C LYS A 168 10.12 -13.26 -1.61
N THR A 169 10.82 -13.66 -0.56
CA THR A 169 10.56 -13.20 0.81
C THR A 169 10.90 -11.72 0.99
N ALA A 170 10.39 -11.11 2.07
CA ALA A 170 10.68 -9.71 2.38
C ALA A 170 12.18 -9.44 2.60
N GLU A 171 12.90 -10.38 3.22
CA GLU A 171 14.34 -10.25 3.46
C GLU A 171 15.13 -10.32 2.15
N GLU A 172 14.76 -11.21 1.24
CA GLU A 172 15.39 -11.30 -0.09
C GLU A 172 15.17 -10.05 -0.95
N TYR A 173 14.09 -9.31 -0.72
CA TYR A 173 13.84 -8.03 -1.40
C TYR A 173 14.52 -6.83 -0.75
N LYS A 174 15.07 -6.97 0.46
CA LYS A 174 15.54 -5.84 1.27
C LYS A 174 16.64 -5.04 0.60
N GLU A 175 17.61 -5.71 -0.03
CA GLU A 175 18.71 -5.04 -0.73
C GLU A 175 18.20 -4.27 -1.95
N ASP A 176 17.40 -4.92 -2.80
CA ASP A 176 16.82 -4.35 -4.01
C ASP A 176 15.94 -3.13 -3.68
N PHE A 177 15.09 -3.28 -2.67
CA PHE A 177 14.24 -2.21 -2.15
C PHE A 177 15.09 -1.04 -1.64
N THR A 178 16.05 -1.30 -0.76
CA THR A 178 16.92 -0.26 -0.20
C THR A 178 17.69 0.46 -1.30
N LYS A 179 18.20 -0.25 -2.31
CA LYS A 179 18.92 0.32 -3.45
C LYS A 179 18.04 1.28 -4.25
N TYR A 180 16.77 0.95 -4.46
CA TYR A 180 15.83 1.81 -5.18
C TYR A 180 15.56 3.10 -4.41
N PHE A 181 15.33 3.01 -3.11
CA PHE A 181 14.95 4.15 -2.27
C PHE A 181 16.13 5.02 -1.79
N THR A 182 17.35 4.49 -1.74
CA THR A 182 18.51 5.23 -1.21
C THR A 182 19.53 5.63 -2.26
N LYS A 183 19.57 4.93 -3.41
CA LYS A 183 20.55 5.16 -4.48
C LYS A 183 19.88 5.58 -5.78
N LYS A 184 19.08 4.70 -6.39
CA LYS A 184 18.55 4.88 -7.76
C LYS A 184 17.53 6.03 -7.86
N TYR A 185 16.63 6.12 -6.88
CA TYR A 185 15.52 7.07 -6.86
C TYR A 185 15.41 7.80 -5.52
N LYS A 186 16.56 8.11 -4.90
CA LYS A 186 16.70 8.67 -3.54
C LYS A 186 15.72 9.80 -3.19
N ASN A 187 15.39 10.64 -4.17
CA ASN A 187 14.57 11.84 -3.95
C ASN A 187 13.12 11.69 -4.45
N ASN A 188 12.69 10.49 -4.82
CA ASN A 188 11.34 10.24 -5.31
C ASN A 188 10.86 8.85 -4.88
N THR A 189 10.22 8.80 -3.71
CA THR A 189 9.71 7.56 -3.09
C THR A 189 8.60 6.92 -3.91
N GLU A 190 7.69 7.70 -4.50
CA GLU A 190 6.63 7.20 -5.39
C GLU A 190 7.24 6.50 -6.61
N LYS A 191 8.24 7.12 -7.25
CA LYS A 191 8.98 6.53 -8.38
C LYS A 191 9.72 5.27 -7.94
N ALA A 192 10.41 5.30 -6.81
CA ALA A 192 11.12 4.15 -6.27
C ALA A 192 10.19 2.95 -6.08
N PHE A 193 9.05 3.20 -5.44
CA PHE A 193 8.04 2.17 -5.17
C PHE A 193 7.42 1.61 -6.44
N LEU A 194 6.99 2.47 -7.37
CA LEU A 194 6.35 2.01 -8.60
C LEU A 194 7.32 1.20 -9.49
N HIS A 195 8.59 1.61 -9.56
CA HIS A 195 9.61 0.80 -10.23
C HIS A 195 9.90 -0.50 -9.46
N PHE A 196 9.85 -0.49 -8.12
CA PHE A 196 9.99 -1.72 -7.34
C PHE A 196 8.87 -2.73 -7.62
N LEU A 197 7.61 -2.26 -7.67
CA LEU A 197 6.47 -3.07 -8.08
C LEU A 197 6.66 -3.66 -9.49
N LYS A 198 7.08 -2.82 -10.45
CA LYS A 198 7.27 -3.21 -11.84
C LYS A 198 8.43 -4.19 -12.04
N ASP A 199 9.57 -3.93 -11.40
CA ASP A 199 10.83 -4.62 -11.71
C ASP A 199 11.03 -5.89 -10.88
N PHE A 200 10.46 -5.97 -9.67
CA PHE A 200 10.69 -7.06 -8.72
C PHE A 200 9.43 -7.83 -8.34
N ILE A 201 8.33 -7.14 -8.01
CA ILE A 201 7.09 -7.81 -7.60
C ILE A 201 6.38 -8.43 -8.81
N LYS A 202 6.30 -7.71 -9.93
CA LYS A 202 5.76 -8.19 -11.21
C LYS A 202 4.39 -8.84 -11.07
N VAL A 203 3.52 -8.24 -10.26
CA VAL A 203 2.11 -8.63 -10.15
C VAL A 203 1.27 -7.53 -10.74
N ASP A 204 0.63 -7.82 -11.86
CA ASP A 204 -0.25 -6.88 -12.53
C ASP A 204 -1.48 -6.54 -11.69
N GLY A 205 -1.91 -5.28 -11.78
CA GLY A 205 -3.11 -4.81 -11.11
C GLY A 205 -2.93 -4.38 -9.65
N VAL A 206 -1.71 -4.39 -9.10
CA VAL A 206 -1.37 -3.65 -7.87
C VAL A 206 -1.27 -2.17 -8.19
N ASN A 207 -2.13 -1.34 -7.60
CA ASN A 207 -2.20 0.09 -7.87
C ASN A 207 -1.93 0.89 -6.60
N LEU A 208 -1.14 1.96 -6.74
CA LEU A 208 -0.86 2.94 -5.68
C LEU A 208 -1.77 4.15 -5.84
N TYR A 209 -2.42 4.54 -4.74
CA TYR A 209 -3.18 5.78 -4.64
C TYR A 209 -2.65 6.62 -3.49
N ARG A 210 -2.51 7.92 -3.69
CA ARG A 210 -2.23 8.89 -2.62
C ARG A 210 -3.54 9.50 -2.14
N LEU A 211 -3.70 9.57 -0.82
CA LEU A 211 -4.82 10.22 -0.16
C LEU A 211 -4.36 11.59 0.34
N ARG A 212 -4.91 12.67 -0.23
CA ARG A 212 -4.64 14.04 0.21
C ARG A 212 -5.48 14.37 1.45
N ASP A 213 -5.03 15.35 2.23
CA ASP A 213 -5.73 15.74 3.47
C ASP A 213 -7.10 16.39 3.22
N ASN A 214 -7.31 16.96 2.04
CA ASN A 214 -8.60 17.50 1.61
C ASN A 214 -9.58 16.40 1.12
N GLY A 215 -9.19 15.12 1.15
CA GLY A 215 -10.01 14.00 0.70
C GLY A 215 -9.85 13.65 -0.78
N ASP A 216 -9.05 14.40 -1.55
CA ASP A 216 -8.75 14.05 -2.93
C ASP A 216 -7.91 12.77 -3.00
N ILE A 217 -8.15 12.00 -4.05
CA ILE A 217 -7.49 10.71 -4.29
C ILE A 217 -6.73 10.80 -5.60
N GLU A 218 -5.44 10.48 -5.58
CA GLU A 218 -4.60 10.51 -6.76
C GLU A 218 -4.08 9.12 -7.10
N LYS A 219 -4.33 8.64 -8.32
CA LYS A 219 -3.69 7.43 -8.83
C LYS A 219 -2.27 7.73 -9.29
N LYS A 220 -1.29 6.96 -8.77
CA LYS A 220 0.13 7.06 -9.14
C LYS A 220 0.51 5.90 -10.07
N THR A 221 1.03 6.20 -11.25
CA THR A 221 1.47 5.20 -12.24
C THR A 221 2.81 5.57 -12.87
N LEU A 222 3.44 4.63 -13.57
CA LEU A 222 4.61 4.92 -14.40
C LEU A 222 4.19 5.23 -15.84
N LYS A 223 4.71 6.33 -16.37
CA LYS A 223 4.70 6.63 -17.82
C LYS A 223 5.67 5.70 -18.54
N ALA A 224 5.58 5.64 -19.87
CA ALA A 224 6.51 4.88 -20.72
C ALA A 224 7.99 5.25 -20.49
N ASN A 225 8.27 6.54 -20.24
CA ASN A 225 9.60 7.04 -19.93
C ASN A 225 10.06 6.80 -18.46
N GLY A 226 9.28 6.03 -17.69
CA GLY A 226 9.57 5.70 -16.30
C GLY A 226 9.37 6.85 -15.30
N LYS A 227 8.87 8.03 -15.72
CA LYS A 227 8.46 9.09 -14.78
C LYS A 227 7.10 8.74 -14.15
N VAL A 228 6.84 9.30 -12.96
CA VAL A 228 5.53 9.15 -12.30
C VAL A 228 4.50 10.00 -13.04
N ALA A 229 3.34 9.41 -13.33
CA ALA A 229 2.11 10.10 -13.66
C ALA A 229 1.21 10.16 -12.43
N THR A 230 0.55 11.29 -12.27
CA THR A 230 -0.49 11.51 -11.27
C THR A 230 -1.78 11.79 -12.04
N ASN A 231 -2.84 11.05 -11.72
CA ASN A 231 -4.17 11.27 -12.26
C ASN A 231 -5.13 11.35 -11.09
N ASP A 232 -5.94 12.41 -11.03
CA ASP A 232 -6.94 12.55 -9.99
C ASP A 232 -8.06 11.54 -10.22
N CYS A 233 -8.58 11.00 -9.14
CA CYS A 233 -9.81 10.23 -9.16
C CYS A 233 -10.99 11.21 -9.24
N GLU A 234 -11.70 11.19 -10.37
CA GLU A 234 -12.99 11.88 -10.55
C GLU A 234 -14.13 11.17 -9.78
#